data_AF-A0A0W0ZLU9-F1
#
_entry.id   AF-A0A0W0ZLU9-F1
#
_cell.length_a   1.000
_cell.length_b   1.000
_cell.length_c   1.000
_cell.angle_alpha   90.00
_cell.angle_beta   90.00
_cell.angle_gamma   90.00
#
_symmetry.space_group_name_H-M   'P 1'
#
loop_
_entity.id
_entity.type
_entity.pdbx_description
1 polymer ?
#
loop_
_entity_poly.entity_id
_entity_poly.type
_entity_poly.pdbx_seq_one_letter_code
_entity_poly.pdbx_strand_id
1 'polypeptide(L)'
;MPENLSVCELFMSFSFFTQPKINRIANNLEATLAETCRQRWANYLHNLPSGYPSIIYNNHLKDVEVNPRELVDTFAPFRPKEHFSWDIIHSSSDAKFHLSIENARKQYIFYSELVKKAREINALLSQEKPNYDLIIRLASEIKNASTTVPSVINGEPIELNIGWTVGGNLAIDFFSGVFGLVHAPIMALASIFCMPAYALSYSAYCGSPQFFLDTALYFCNSVCQIISSVLFPLNMLYSKYTTDSFNTLTKGDAQRAVEGVIALATAQRGEHNEVEVISQQTSLHGLD
;
A
#
# COMPACT_ATOMS: atom_id res chain seq x y z
N MET A 1 -3.72 -22.65 -41.80
CA MET A 1 -4.75 -22.59 -40.74
C MET A 1 -4.32 -21.49 -39.78
N PRO A 2 -4.91 -20.29 -39.88
CA PRO A 2 -4.68 -19.24 -38.91
C PRO A 2 -5.67 -19.37 -37.73
N GLU A 3 -5.31 -18.68 -36.65
CA GLU A 3 -6.15 -18.28 -35.50
C GLU A 3 -6.53 -19.37 -34.48
N ASN A 4 -5.80 -19.35 -33.36
CA ASN A 4 -6.47 -19.21 -32.08
C ASN A 4 -5.60 -18.38 -31.13
N LEU A 5 -6.01 -17.12 -31.00
CA LEU A 5 -5.53 -16.15 -30.03
C LEU A 5 -5.73 -16.67 -28.60
N SER A 6 -4.72 -16.42 -27.76
CA SER A 6 -4.79 -16.58 -26.31
C SER A 6 -5.84 -15.62 -25.73
N VAL A 7 -6.97 -16.19 -25.33
CA VAL A 7 -8.08 -15.53 -24.62
C VAL A 7 -7.65 -14.98 -23.24
N CYS A 8 -6.45 -15.32 -22.75
CA CYS A 8 -5.99 -14.95 -21.41
C CYS A 8 -5.33 -13.56 -21.31
N GLU A 9 -4.83 -12.96 -22.40
CA GLU A 9 -4.19 -11.63 -22.34
C GLU A 9 -5.16 -10.47 -22.58
N LEU A 10 -6.36 -10.74 -23.11
CA LEU A 10 -7.38 -9.71 -23.33
C LEU A 10 -8.28 -9.43 -22.12
N PHE A 11 -8.31 -10.32 -21.12
CA PHE A 11 -9.27 -10.22 -20.00
C PHE A 11 -8.77 -9.43 -18.78
N MET A 12 -7.45 -9.26 -18.60
CA MET A 12 -6.92 -8.47 -17.48
C MET A 12 -6.84 -6.95 -17.76
N SER A 13 -6.98 -6.53 -19.02
CA SER A 13 -6.97 -5.11 -19.39
C SER A 13 -8.35 -4.49 -19.56
N PHE A 14 -9.41 -5.29 -19.77
CA PHE A 14 -10.76 -4.73 -19.99
C PHE A 14 -11.45 -4.27 -18.68
N SER A 15 -11.33 -5.03 -17.58
CA SER A 15 -12.03 -4.69 -16.32
C SER A 15 -11.45 -3.48 -15.58
N PHE A 16 -10.21 -3.09 -15.87
CA PHE A 16 -9.59 -1.94 -15.20
C PHE A 16 -10.08 -0.61 -15.81
N PHE A 17 -10.41 -0.55 -17.11
CA PHE A 17 -10.93 0.68 -17.73
C PHE A 17 -12.46 0.82 -17.66
N THR A 18 -13.19 -0.24 -17.30
CA THR A 18 -14.65 -0.22 -17.18
C THR A 18 -15.16 0.34 -15.86
N GLN A 19 -14.31 0.42 -14.83
CA GLN A 19 -14.70 0.98 -13.54
C GLN A 19 -14.67 2.52 -13.57
N PRO A 20 -15.60 3.19 -12.86
CA PRO A 20 -15.56 4.63 -12.70
C PRO A 20 -14.19 5.08 -12.17
N LYS A 21 -13.71 6.23 -12.64
CA LYS A 21 -12.36 6.71 -12.32
C LYS A 21 -12.12 6.81 -10.81
N ILE A 22 -13.12 7.25 -10.05
CA ILE A 22 -13.04 7.34 -8.59
C ILE A 22 -12.79 5.98 -7.92
N ASN A 23 -13.46 4.91 -8.37
CA ASN A 23 -13.26 3.56 -7.84
C ASN A 23 -11.84 3.06 -8.09
N ARG A 24 -11.27 3.34 -9.28
CA ARG A 24 -9.88 2.95 -9.59
C ARG A 24 -8.88 3.64 -8.68
N ILE A 25 -9.06 4.94 -8.44
CA ILE A 25 -8.18 5.72 -7.57
C ILE A 25 -8.33 5.28 -6.11
N ALA A 26 -9.56 5.00 -5.66
CA ALA A 26 -9.81 4.51 -4.31
C ALA A 26 -9.25 3.09 -4.09
N ASN A 27 -9.34 2.21 -5.09
CA ASN A 27 -8.66 0.91 -5.08
C ASN A 27 -7.14 1.06 -5.01
N ASN A 28 -6.56 1.98 -5.78
CA ASN A 28 -5.12 2.28 -5.74
C ASN A 28 -4.69 2.84 -4.37
N LEU A 29 -5.51 3.69 -3.75
CA LEU A 29 -5.29 4.19 -2.40
C LEU A 29 -5.27 3.05 -1.37
N GLU A 30 -6.28 2.18 -1.38
CA GLU A 30 -6.32 1.03 -0.48
C GLU A 30 -5.11 0.12 -0.69
N ALA A 31 -4.79 -0.24 -1.94
CA ALA A 31 -3.66 -1.11 -2.25
C ALA A 31 -2.33 -0.53 -1.75
N THR A 32 -2.09 0.76 -2.00
CA THR A 32 -0.87 1.45 -1.56
C THR A 32 -0.75 1.49 -0.03
N LEU A 33 -1.83 1.81 0.67
CA LEU A 33 -1.84 1.84 2.13
C LEU A 33 -1.74 0.43 2.73
N ALA A 34 -2.36 -0.57 2.12
CA ALA A 34 -2.33 -1.95 2.57
C ALA A 34 -0.92 -2.53 2.45
N GLU A 35 -0.23 -2.30 1.33
CA GLU A 35 1.15 -2.73 1.15
C GLU A 35 2.08 -2.01 2.12
N THR A 36 1.90 -0.70 2.32
CA THR A 36 2.68 0.05 3.32
C THR A 36 2.44 -0.50 4.73
N CYS A 37 1.19 -0.78 5.11
CA CYS A 37 0.83 -1.38 6.39
C CYS A 37 1.48 -2.76 6.57
N ARG A 38 1.44 -3.61 5.54
CA ARG A 38 2.09 -4.94 5.53
C ARG A 38 3.59 -4.84 5.74
N GLN A 39 4.27 -3.90 5.07
CA GLN A 39 5.70 -3.65 5.27
C GLN A 39 6.00 -3.19 6.70
N ARG A 40 5.21 -2.28 7.26
CA ARG A 40 5.38 -1.84 8.66
C ARG A 40 5.10 -2.96 9.66
N TRP A 41 4.13 -3.82 9.38
CA TRP A 41 3.87 -5.04 10.15
C TRP A 41 5.08 -5.98 10.13
N ALA A 42 5.61 -6.28 8.95
CA ALA A 42 6.75 -7.16 8.79
C ALA A 42 7.99 -6.59 9.50
N ASN A 43 8.26 -5.29 9.38
CA ASN A 43 9.34 -4.62 10.13
C ASN A 43 9.10 -4.64 11.64
N TYR A 44 7.87 -4.46 12.10
CA TYR A 44 7.54 -4.58 13.53
C TYR A 44 7.84 -5.99 14.05
N LEU A 45 7.38 -7.03 13.34
CA LEU A 45 7.71 -8.43 13.66
C LEU A 45 9.22 -8.73 13.59
N HIS A 46 9.93 -8.04 12.71
CA HIS A 46 11.37 -8.23 12.52
C HIS A 46 12.19 -7.66 13.68
N ASN A 47 11.70 -6.60 14.33
CA ASN A 47 12.35 -5.96 15.48
C ASN A 47 11.96 -6.60 16.83
N LEU A 48 10.99 -7.51 16.87
CA LEU A 48 10.57 -8.16 18.11
C LEU A 48 11.49 -9.33 18.45
N PRO A 49 12.01 -9.41 19.69
CA PRO A 49 12.77 -10.58 20.13
C PRO A 49 11.81 -11.75 20.37
N SER A 50 12.31 -12.98 20.20
CA SER A 50 11.55 -14.15 20.67
C SER A 50 11.29 -14.02 22.17
N GLY A 51 10.10 -14.42 22.63
CA GLY A 51 9.71 -14.22 24.02
C GLY A 51 8.97 -12.91 24.32
N TYR A 52 8.92 -11.93 23.41
CA TYR A 52 8.38 -10.60 23.72
C TYR A 52 6.93 -10.64 24.25
N PRO A 53 6.63 -9.98 25.38
CA PRO A 53 5.42 -10.26 26.16
C PRO A 53 4.13 -9.76 25.54
N SER A 54 4.18 -8.76 24.65
CA SER A 54 2.97 -8.17 24.04
C SER A 54 3.19 -7.81 22.57
N ILE A 55 2.33 -8.37 21.71
CA ILE A 55 2.33 -8.11 20.27
C ILE A 55 0.97 -7.51 19.94
N ILE A 56 0.97 -6.34 19.31
CA ILE A 56 -0.28 -5.70 18.87
C ILE A 56 -0.51 -6.06 17.41
N TYR A 57 -1.58 -6.81 17.14
CA TYR A 57 -2.04 -7.13 15.80
C TYR A 57 -3.43 -6.53 15.57
N ASN A 58 -3.55 -5.66 14.56
CA ASN A 58 -4.76 -4.88 14.27
C ASN A 58 -5.62 -5.49 13.15
N ASN A 59 -5.49 -6.79 12.90
CA ASN A 59 -6.22 -7.52 11.85
C ASN A 59 -6.21 -6.82 10.47
N HIS A 60 -5.06 -6.28 10.09
CA HIS A 60 -4.91 -5.56 8.81
C HIS A 60 -5.15 -6.46 7.58
N LEU A 61 -5.10 -7.79 7.71
CA LEU A 61 -5.37 -8.74 6.63
C LEU A 61 -6.86 -9.13 6.52
N LYS A 62 -7.74 -8.64 7.42
CA LYS A 62 -9.21 -8.76 7.43
C LYS A 62 -9.77 -10.19 7.54
N ASP A 63 -9.30 -11.11 6.69
CA ASP A 63 -9.89 -12.43 6.45
C ASP A 63 -8.89 -13.59 6.70
N VAL A 64 -7.76 -13.30 7.34
CA VAL A 64 -6.73 -14.30 7.68
C VAL A 64 -6.58 -14.36 9.19
N GLU A 65 -6.89 -15.51 9.79
CA GLU A 65 -6.54 -15.76 11.18
C GLU A 65 -5.01 -15.86 11.29
N VAL A 66 -4.43 -14.99 12.12
CA VAL A 66 -2.99 -14.93 12.33
C VAL A 66 -2.72 -15.19 13.80
N ASN A 67 -1.78 -16.09 14.09
CA ASN A 67 -1.20 -16.25 15.41
C ASN A 67 0.07 -15.39 15.51
N PRO A 68 0.03 -14.17 16.10
CA PRO A 68 1.17 -13.27 16.08
C PRO A 68 2.35 -13.83 16.86
N ARG A 69 2.08 -14.70 17.84
CA ARG A 69 3.12 -15.27 18.69
C ARG A 69 3.99 -16.26 17.92
N GLU A 70 3.34 -17.16 17.18
CA GLU A 70 4.02 -18.10 16.29
C GLU A 70 4.90 -17.37 15.27
N LEU A 71 4.43 -16.24 14.73
CA LEU A 71 5.21 -15.43 13.80
C LEU A 71 6.47 -14.82 14.43
N VAL A 72 6.38 -14.33 15.67
CA VAL A 72 7.55 -13.78 16.37
C VAL A 72 8.60 -14.86 16.65
N ASP A 73 8.14 -16.05 17.06
CA ASP A 73 9.03 -17.18 17.36
C ASP A 73 9.57 -17.85 16.07
N THR A 74 8.93 -17.61 14.92
CA THR A 74 9.44 -18.04 13.60
C THR A 74 10.58 -17.14 13.14
N PHE A 75 11.70 -17.75 12.74
CA PHE A 75 12.84 -17.05 12.13
C PHE A 75 12.39 -16.21 10.93
N ALA A 76 12.76 -14.92 10.90
CA ALA A 76 12.14 -13.95 9.99
C ALA A 76 12.16 -14.35 8.50
N PRO A 77 13.25 -14.90 7.93
CA PRO A 77 13.26 -15.42 6.56
C PRO A 77 12.28 -16.56 6.28
N PHE A 78 11.87 -17.32 7.30
CA PHE A 78 11.03 -18.51 7.15
C PHE A 78 9.53 -18.22 7.25
N ARG A 79 9.17 -16.99 7.60
CA ARG A 79 7.78 -16.56 7.72
C ARG A 79 7.07 -16.57 6.35
N PRO A 80 5.73 -16.71 6.34
CA PRO A 80 4.92 -16.53 5.14
C PRO A 80 5.13 -15.14 4.50
N LYS A 81 4.80 -15.02 3.21
CA LYS A 81 4.99 -13.82 2.39
C LYS A 81 4.39 -12.56 3.03
N GLU A 82 3.23 -12.70 3.64
CA GLU A 82 2.44 -11.62 4.26
C GLU A 82 3.12 -11.03 5.51
N HIS A 83 4.11 -11.75 6.05
CA HIS A 83 4.83 -11.43 7.29
C HIS A 83 6.34 -11.30 7.08
N PHE A 84 6.78 -11.55 5.85
CA PHE A 84 8.16 -11.43 5.43
C PHE A 84 8.55 -9.96 5.21
N SER A 85 9.71 -9.58 5.74
CA SER A 85 10.30 -8.26 5.52
C SER A 85 11.46 -8.35 4.54
N TRP A 86 11.50 -7.41 3.60
CA TRP A 86 12.66 -7.16 2.74
C TRP A 86 13.69 -6.25 3.42
N ASP A 87 13.40 -5.73 4.62
CA ASP A 87 14.33 -4.87 5.34
C ASP A 87 15.51 -5.68 5.88
N ILE A 88 16.70 -5.08 5.82
CA ILE A 88 17.92 -5.67 6.36
C ILE A 88 17.89 -5.55 7.89
N ILE A 89 18.20 -6.64 8.60
CA ILE A 89 18.30 -6.66 10.06
C ILE A 89 19.33 -5.63 10.52
N HIS A 90 18.88 -4.56 11.17
CA HIS A 90 19.77 -3.69 11.92
C HIS A 90 19.90 -4.23 13.34
N SER A 91 20.98 -4.97 13.61
CA SER A 91 21.35 -5.32 14.98
C SER A 91 21.82 -4.06 15.72
N SER A 92 20.89 -3.31 16.31
CA SER A 92 21.23 -2.19 17.18
C SER A 92 21.59 -2.68 18.57
N SER A 93 22.46 -1.94 19.28
CA SER A 93 22.72 -2.15 20.71
C SER A 93 21.43 -2.09 21.55
N ASP A 94 21.41 -2.80 22.69
CA ASP A 94 20.23 -2.96 23.57
C ASP A 94 19.50 -1.66 23.91
N ALA A 95 20.22 -0.53 24.05
CA ALA A 95 19.62 0.75 24.42
C ALA A 95 18.73 1.37 23.32
N LYS A 96 18.95 1.05 22.04
CA LYS A 96 18.16 1.58 20.90
C LYS A 96 17.07 0.63 20.43
N PHE A 97 17.10 -0.61 20.91
CA PHE A 97 16.18 -1.67 20.54
C PHE A 97 14.72 -1.38 20.95
N HIS A 98 14.51 -0.78 22.13
CA HIS A 98 13.16 -0.37 22.53
C HIS A 98 12.58 0.73 21.63
N LEU A 99 13.42 1.65 21.14
CA LEU A 99 13.00 2.71 20.23
C LEU A 99 12.63 2.17 18.85
N SER A 100 13.36 1.18 18.32
CA SER A 100 13.02 0.56 17.03
C SER A 100 11.71 -0.21 17.09
N ILE A 101 11.46 -0.95 18.18
CA ILE A 101 10.19 -1.63 18.43
C ILE A 101 9.04 -0.61 18.52
N GLU A 102 9.18 0.43 19.35
CA GLU A 102 8.11 1.39 19.56
C GLU A 102 7.81 2.19 18.28
N ASN A 103 8.86 2.58 17.55
CA ASN A 103 8.75 3.22 16.24
C ASN A 103 7.98 2.33 15.25
N ALA A 104 8.42 1.08 15.06
CA ALA A 104 7.77 0.16 14.11
C ALA A 104 6.33 -0.15 14.50
N ARG A 105 6.05 -0.35 15.80
CA ARG A 105 4.70 -0.57 16.34
C ARG A 105 3.78 0.62 16.05
N LYS A 106 4.21 1.85 16.36
CA LYS A 106 3.39 3.05 16.14
C LYS A 106 3.13 3.28 14.65
N GLN A 107 4.12 3.05 13.79
CA GLN A 107 3.92 3.07 12.33
C GLN A 107 2.88 2.03 11.88
N TYR A 108 3.01 0.79 12.34
CA TYR A 108 2.06 -0.27 12.01
C TYR A 108 0.63 0.10 12.40
N ILE A 109 0.42 0.55 13.64
CA ILE A 109 -0.90 0.97 14.12
C ILE A 109 -1.46 2.09 13.26
N PHE A 110 -0.66 3.12 12.99
CA PHE A 110 -1.06 4.25 12.17
C PHE A 110 -1.54 3.81 10.78
N TYR A 111 -0.73 3.06 10.04
CA TYR A 111 -1.12 2.59 8.70
C TYR A 111 -2.28 1.59 8.73
N SER A 112 -2.43 0.79 9.80
CA SER A 112 -3.57 -0.12 9.93
C SER A 112 -4.91 0.61 10.03
N GLU A 113 -4.95 1.76 10.71
CA GLU A 113 -6.16 2.59 10.79
C GLU A 113 -6.46 3.28 9.46
N LEU A 114 -5.43 3.71 8.73
CA LEU A 114 -5.61 4.28 7.39
C LEU A 114 -6.17 3.27 6.39
N VAL A 115 -5.71 2.02 6.45
CA VAL A 115 -6.23 0.92 5.62
C VAL A 115 -7.71 0.66 5.90
N LYS A 116 -8.13 0.70 7.17
CA LYS A 116 -9.56 0.54 7.53
C LYS A 116 -10.42 1.62 6.88
N LYS A 117 -9.97 2.88 6.92
CA LYS A 117 -10.69 3.99 6.28
C LYS A 117 -10.72 3.86 4.75
N ALA A 118 -9.61 3.47 4.13
CA ALA A 118 -9.55 3.25 2.68
C ALA A 118 -10.50 2.12 2.22
N ARG A 119 -10.58 1.04 2.99
CA ARG A 119 -11.56 -0.05 2.77
C ARG A 119 -12.99 0.42 2.89
N GLU A 120 -13.28 1.25 3.89
CA GLU A 120 -14.62 1.83 4.06
C GLU A 120 -15.00 2.72 2.88
N ILE A 121 -14.07 3.54 2.35
CA ILE A 121 -14.27 4.31 1.13
C ILE A 121 -14.62 3.39 -0.05
N ASN A 122 -13.87 2.32 -0.29
CA ASN A 122 -14.16 1.38 -1.38
C ASN A 122 -15.49 0.65 -1.21
N ALA A 123 -15.85 0.29 0.03
CA ALA A 123 -17.15 -0.29 0.34
C ALA A 123 -18.30 0.67 0.03
N LEU A 124 -18.17 1.95 0.39
CA LEU A 124 -19.16 2.99 0.08
C LEU A 124 -19.28 3.26 -1.42
N LEU A 125 -18.16 3.31 -2.14
CA LEU A 125 -18.12 3.49 -3.60
C LEU A 125 -18.69 2.31 -4.39
N SER A 126 -18.82 1.14 -3.75
CA SER A 126 -19.41 -0.06 -4.36
C SER A 126 -20.92 -0.15 -4.15
N GLN A 127 -21.52 0.80 -3.42
CA GLN A 127 -22.97 0.88 -3.22
C GLN A 127 -23.66 1.48 -4.45
N GLU A 128 -24.92 1.12 -4.68
CA GLU A 128 -25.73 1.65 -5.79
C GLU A 128 -25.90 3.18 -5.70
N LYS A 129 -25.99 3.71 -4.48
CA LYS A 129 -26.01 5.15 -4.17
C LYS A 129 -24.90 5.48 -3.18
N PRO A 130 -23.68 5.79 -3.66
CA PRO A 130 -22.56 6.09 -2.78
C PRO A 130 -22.82 7.32 -1.90
N ASN A 131 -22.51 7.21 -0.61
CA ASN A 131 -22.55 8.36 0.31
C ASN A 131 -21.28 9.22 0.15
N TYR A 132 -21.31 10.16 -0.79
CA TYR A 132 -20.16 10.99 -1.12
C TYR A 132 -19.70 11.90 0.03
N ASP A 133 -20.59 12.36 0.92
CA ASP A 133 -20.18 13.16 2.08
C ASP A 133 -19.35 12.35 3.08
N LEU A 134 -19.74 11.10 3.33
CA LEU A 134 -18.97 10.18 4.17
C LEU A 134 -17.63 9.83 3.51
N ILE A 135 -17.60 9.60 2.20
CA ILE A 135 -16.37 9.35 1.44
C ILE A 135 -15.41 10.54 1.56
N ILE A 136 -15.89 11.77 1.35
CA ILE A 136 -15.07 12.99 1.46
C ILE A 136 -14.53 13.14 2.89
N ARG A 137 -15.36 12.87 3.91
CA ARG A 137 -14.95 12.93 5.31
C ARG A 137 -13.83 11.94 5.61
N LEU A 138 -14.01 10.66 5.26
CA LEU A 138 -13.01 9.61 5.48
C LEU A 138 -11.71 9.91 4.72
N ALA A 139 -11.80 10.36 3.46
CA ALA A 139 -10.63 10.73 2.68
C ALA A 139 -9.91 11.95 3.28
N SER A 140 -10.64 12.93 3.82
CA SER A 140 -10.06 14.08 4.52
C SER A 140 -9.40 13.68 5.85
N GLU A 141 -9.99 12.75 6.58
CA GLU A 141 -9.37 12.17 7.79
C GLU A 141 -8.07 11.44 7.46
N ILE A 142 -8.02 10.68 6.36
CA ILE A 142 -6.78 10.07 5.84
C ILE A 142 -5.78 11.19 5.50
N LYS A 143 -6.15 12.17 4.67
CA LYS A 143 -5.28 13.26 4.23
C LYS A 143 -4.59 13.99 5.39
N ASN A 144 -5.35 14.28 6.44
CA ASN A 144 -4.90 15.05 7.58
C ASN A 144 -4.38 14.18 8.72
N ALA A 145 -4.28 12.86 8.52
CA ALA A 145 -3.78 11.96 9.54
C ALA A 145 -2.30 12.20 9.81
N SER A 146 -1.99 12.40 11.08
CA SER A 146 -0.64 12.52 11.60
C SER A 146 -0.45 11.63 12.83
N THR A 147 0.78 11.20 13.07
CA THR A 147 1.18 10.55 14.31
C THR A 147 2.62 10.92 14.66
N THR A 148 3.05 10.61 15.87
CA THR A 148 4.43 10.86 16.31
C THR A 148 5.10 9.56 16.71
N VAL A 149 6.26 9.28 16.13
CA VAL A 149 7.08 8.10 16.42
C VAL A 149 8.44 8.52 16.98
N PRO A 150 9.05 7.74 17.89
CA PRO A 150 10.39 8.05 18.37
C PRO A 150 11.43 7.77 17.27
N SER A 151 12.39 8.66 17.09
CA SER A 151 13.57 8.43 16.26
C SER A 151 14.37 7.23 16.76
N VAL A 152 14.75 6.33 15.87
CA VAL A 152 15.59 5.17 16.21
C VAL A 152 17.05 5.56 16.50
N ILE A 153 17.45 6.80 16.19
CA ILE A 153 18.81 7.30 16.37
C ILE A 153 18.99 7.90 17.77
N ASN A 154 18.08 8.78 18.17
CA ASN A 154 18.19 9.63 19.36
C ASN A 154 16.90 9.71 20.20
N GLY A 155 15.82 9.03 19.82
CA GLY A 155 14.55 9.02 20.55
C GLY A 155 13.68 10.26 20.37
N GLU A 156 14.15 11.28 19.65
CA GLU A 156 13.36 12.50 19.41
C GLU A 156 12.07 12.20 18.65
N PRO A 157 10.96 12.91 18.95
CA PRO A 157 9.70 12.72 18.27
C PRO A 157 9.81 13.13 16.79
N ILE A 158 9.45 12.21 15.89
CA ILE A 158 9.31 12.43 14.47
C ILE A 158 7.82 12.40 14.14
N GLU A 159 7.32 13.47 13.52
CA GLU A 159 5.96 13.50 12.97
C GLU A 159 5.90 12.70 11.67
N LEU A 160 4.95 11.78 11.60
CA LEU A 160 4.61 11.01 10.41
C LEU A 160 3.24 11.43 9.92
N ASN A 161 3.20 11.82 8.65
CA ASN A 161 1.99 12.20 7.93
C ASN A 161 1.84 11.28 6.70
N ILE A 162 0.66 11.27 6.08
CA ILE A 162 0.51 10.69 4.73
C ILE A 162 1.21 11.64 3.76
N GLY A 163 2.51 11.45 3.64
CA GLY A 163 3.41 12.36 2.95
C GLY A 163 4.17 11.71 1.81
N TRP A 164 5.22 12.40 1.39
CA TRP A 164 6.00 12.13 0.18
C TRP A 164 6.68 10.76 0.20
N THR A 165 6.80 10.16 1.37
CA THR A 165 7.48 8.88 1.64
C THR A 165 6.69 7.64 1.20
N VAL A 166 5.40 7.78 0.89
CA VAL A 166 4.54 6.65 0.48
C VAL A 166 4.50 6.54 -1.05
N GLY A 167 5.62 6.12 -1.64
CA GLY A 167 5.79 5.78 -3.07
C GLY A 167 5.45 6.88 -4.08
N GLY A 168 5.90 6.75 -5.33
CA GLY A 168 5.43 7.60 -6.44
C GLY A 168 6.02 9.00 -6.50
N ASN A 169 6.89 9.35 -5.55
CA ASN A 169 7.73 10.54 -5.62
C ASN A 169 8.95 10.25 -6.47
N LEU A 170 9.17 11.01 -7.54
CA LEU A 170 10.29 10.78 -8.49
C LEU A 170 11.67 10.63 -7.84
N ALA A 171 12.00 11.45 -6.84
CA ALA A 171 13.30 11.37 -6.19
C ALA A 171 13.41 10.09 -5.34
N ILE A 172 12.36 9.77 -4.58
CA ILE A 172 12.32 8.57 -3.75
C ILE A 172 12.28 7.32 -4.61
N ASP A 173 11.50 7.30 -5.69
CA ASP A 173 11.39 6.20 -6.63
C ASP A 173 12.75 5.94 -7.30
N PHE A 174 13.48 6.99 -7.68
CA PHE A 174 14.83 6.84 -8.23
C PHE A 174 15.77 6.15 -7.24
N PHE A 175 15.89 6.66 -6.00
CA PHE A 175 16.80 6.08 -5.00
C PHE A 175 16.35 4.68 -4.54
N SER A 176 15.03 4.48 -4.39
CA SER A 176 14.47 3.17 -4.04
C SER A 176 14.72 2.16 -5.15
N GLY A 177 14.60 2.58 -6.41
CA GLY A 177 14.93 1.75 -7.56
C GLY A 177 16.42 1.39 -7.57
N VAL A 178 17.33 2.35 -7.35
CA VAL A 178 18.78 2.05 -7.27
C VAL A 178 19.09 1.06 -6.15
N PHE A 179 18.50 1.26 -4.97
CA PHE A 179 18.64 0.32 -3.86
C PHE A 179 18.10 -1.07 -4.24
N GLY A 180 16.94 -1.14 -4.88
CA GLY A 180 16.31 -2.39 -5.28
C GLY A 180 17.12 -3.17 -6.33
N LEU A 181 17.81 -2.50 -7.25
CA LEU A 181 18.73 -3.15 -8.19
C LEU A 181 19.88 -3.90 -7.51
N VAL A 182 20.35 -3.40 -6.36
CA VAL A 182 21.41 -4.03 -5.57
C VAL A 182 20.83 -5.08 -4.62
N HIS A 183 19.69 -4.77 -4.01
CA HIS A 183 19.08 -5.61 -2.98
C HIS A 183 18.46 -6.89 -3.56
N ALA A 184 17.79 -6.83 -4.71
CA ALA A 184 17.12 -8.00 -5.29
C ALA A 184 18.10 -9.16 -5.60
N PRO A 185 19.28 -8.92 -6.23
CA PRO A 185 20.28 -9.97 -6.41
C PRO A 185 20.80 -10.58 -5.10
N ILE A 186 21.00 -9.76 -4.07
CA ILE A 186 21.43 -10.24 -2.74
C ILE A 186 20.37 -11.19 -2.16
N MET A 187 19.09 -10.82 -2.27
CA MET A 187 18.00 -11.65 -1.77
C MET A 187 17.77 -12.92 -2.60
N ALA A 188 17.97 -12.85 -3.92
CA ALA A 188 17.95 -14.03 -4.78
C ALA A 188 19.04 -15.03 -4.36
N LEU A 189 20.25 -14.55 -4.06
CA LEU A 189 21.34 -15.37 -3.54
C LEU A 189 20.99 -15.95 -2.16
N ALA A 190 20.47 -15.12 -1.24
CA ALA A 190 20.02 -15.58 0.08
C ALA A 190 18.96 -16.70 -0.03
N SER A 191 18.03 -16.57 -0.98
CA SER A 191 16.98 -17.57 -1.25
C SER A 191 17.56 -18.93 -1.64
N ILE A 192 18.65 -18.96 -2.42
CA ILE A 192 19.32 -20.23 -2.77
C ILE A 192 19.77 -20.98 -1.51
N PHE A 193 20.32 -20.25 -0.52
CA PHE A 193 20.71 -20.84 0.76
C PHE A 193 19.52 -21.28 1.62
N CYS A 194 18.33 -20.70 1.40
CA CYS A 194 17.10 -21.08 2.09
C CYS A 194 16.31 -22.23 1.41
N MET A 195 16.66 -22.63 0.19
CA MET A 195 15.99 -23.73 -0.52
C MET A 195 15.91 -25.03 0.30
N PRO A 196 16.97 -25.50 1.00
CA PRO A 196 16.87 -26.71 1.81
C PRO A 196 15.85 -26.59 2.95
N ALA A 197 15.79 -25.42 3.60
CA ALA A 197 14.82 -25.16 4.65
C ALA A 197 13.38 -25.15 4.12
N TYR A 198 13.17 -24.64 2.91
CA TYR A 198 11.88 -24.74 2.22
C TYR A 198 11.51 -26.19 1.87
N ALA A 199 12.44 -26.96 1.30
CA ALA A 199 12.22 -28.37 0.94
C ALA A 199 11.88 -29.25 2.15
N LEU A 200 12.39 -28.90 3.34
CA LEU A 200 12.09 -29.56 4.62
C LEU A 200 10.88 -28.94 5.36
N SER A 201 10.17 -27.99 4.75
CA SER A 201 9.00 -27.31 5.30
C SER A 201 9.25 -26.46 6.57
N TYR A 202 10.51 -26.06 6.83
CA TYR A 202 10.85 -25.11 7.87
C TYR A 202 10.63 -23.65 7.43
N SER A 203 10.72 -23.37 6.14
CA SER A 203 10.44 -22.06 5.53
C SER A 203 9.14 -22.11 4.74
N ALA A 204 8.25 -21.16 4.97
CA ALA A 204 6.99 -21.04 4.22
C ALA A 204 7.13 -20.28 2.91
N TYR A 205 8.17 -19.43 2.77
CA TYR A 205 8.28 -18.49 1.65
C TYR A 205 9.71 -18.39 1.09
N CYS A 206 10.71 -17.99 1.87
CA CYS A 206 12.08 -17.87 1.36
C CYS A 206 12.63 -19.23 0.92
N GLY A 207 13.26 -19.29 -0.26
CA GLY A 207 13.66 -20.55 -0.91
C GLY A 207 12.59 -21.19 -1.79
N SER A 208 11.35 -20.70 -1.78
CA SER A 208 10.28 -21.18 -2.66
C SER A 208 10.41 -20.61 -4.08
N PRO A 209 9.83 -21.27 -5.11
CA PRO A 209 9.74 -20.69 -6.46
C PRO A 209 9.04 -19.32 -6.49
N GLN A 210 8.03 -19.14 -5.64
CA GLN A 210 7.30 -17.88 -5.51
C GLN A 210 8.22 -16.74 -5.06
N PHE A 211 9.15 -17.02 -4.14
CA PHE A 211 10.13 -16.03 -3.70
C PHE A 211 11.02 -15.54 -4.84
N PHE A 212 11.47 -16.44 -5.73
CA PHE A 212 12.27 -16.06 -6.90
C PHE A 212 11.48 -15.19 -7.88
N LEU A 213 10.21 -15.51 -8.12
CA LEU A 213 9.33 -14.69 -8.94
C LEU A 213 9.12 -13.30 -8.34
N ASP A 214 8.82 -13.23 -7.04
CA ASP A 214 8.65 -11.96 -6.33
C ASP A 214 9.95 -11.14 -6.31
N THR A 215 11.11 -11.79 -6.24
CA THR A 215 12.43 -11.13 -6.34
C THR A 215 12.68 -10.58 -7.75
N ALA A 216 12.32 -11.33 -8.79
CA ALA A 216 12.44 -10.87 -10.18
C ALA A 216 11.48 -9.71 -10.47
N LEU A 217 10.24 -9.80 -9.98
CA LEU A 217 9.27 -8.69 -10.05
C LEU A 217 9.76 -7.46 -9.30
N TYR A 218 10.33 -7.64 -8.11
CA TYR A 218 10.94 -6.54 -7.36
C TYR A 218 12.08 -5.88 -8.15
N PHE A 219 12.97 -6.66 -8.75
CA PHE A 219 14.03 -6.13 -9.62
C PHE A 219 13.48 -5.36 -10.83
N CYS A 220 12.50 -5.93 -11.54
CA CYS A 220 11.86 -5.27 -12.68
C CYS A 220 11.16 -3.97 -12.25
N ASN A 221 10.45 -3.96 -11.13
CA ASN A 221 9.82 -2.77 -10.57
C ASN A 221 10.85 -1.70 -10.23
N SER A 222 12.02 -2.07 -9.68
CA SER A 222 13.12 -1.14 -9.42
C SER A 222 13.70 -0.53 -10.70
N VAL A 223 13.87 -1.32 -11.76
CA VAL A 223 14.26 -0.81 -13.09
C VAL A 223 13.20 0.17 -13.59
N CYS A 224 11.92 -0.21 -13.52
CA CYS A 224 10.82 0.64 -13.95
C CYS A 224 10.75 1.95 -13.17
N GLN A 225 10.99 1.93 -11.85
CA GLN A 225 11.06 3.12 -11.00
C GLN A 225 12.17 4.06 -11.44
N ILE A 226 13.37 3.54 -11.76
CA ILE A 226 14.48 4.38 -12.26
C ILE A 226 14.11 4.98 -13.61
N ILE A 227 13.63 4.16 -14.55
CA ILE A 227 13.30 4.60 -15.91
C ILE A 227 12.17 5.63 -15.88
N SER A 228 11.08 5.36 -15.14
CA SER A 228 9.96 6.29 -15.01
C SER A 228 10.37 7.57 -14.28
N SER A 229 11.33 7.48 -13.36
CA SER A 229 11.86 8.65 -12.66
C SER A 229 12.66 9.58 -13.56
N VAL A 230 13.31 9.02 -14.59
CA VAL A 230 14.02 9.80 -15.60
C VAL A 230 13.07 10.29 -16.70
N LEU A 231 12.05 9.50 -17.07
CA LEU A 231 11.08 9.81 -18.12
C LEU A 231 9.86 10.57 -17.57
N PHE A 232 10.09 11.82 -17.16
CA PHE A 232 9.09 12.69 -16.52
C PHE A 232 7.69 12.70 -17.17
N PRO A 233 7.51 12.80 -18.51
CA PRO A 233 6.17 12.85 -19.11
C PRO A 233 5.37 11.56 -18.93
N LEU A 234 6.02 10.39 -19.00
CA LEU A 234 5.34 9.10 -18.81
C LEU A 234 4.88 8.96 -17.36
N ASN A 235 5.70 9.40 -16.40
CA ASN A 235 5.31 9.33 -14.99
C ASN A 235 4.17 10.31 -14.66
N MET A 236 4.14 11.50 -15.30
CA MET A 236 3.00 12.42 -15.18
C MET A 236 1.69 11.79 -15.68
N LEU A 237 1.73 11.08 -16.81
CA LEU A 237 0.56 10.40 -17.37
C LEU A 237 0.08 9.27 -16.46
N TYR A 238 1.00 8.44 -15.97
CA TYR A 238 0.71 7.40 -15.00
C TYR A 238 0.06 7.99 -13.74
N SER A 239 0.66 9.04 -13.17
CA SER A 239 0.13 9.75 -12.01
C SER A 239 -1.28 10.28 -12.23
N LYS A 240 -1.53 10.92 -13.38
CA LYS A 240 -2.86 11.44 -13.71
C LYS A 240 -3.90 10.32 -13.77
N TYR A 241 -3.48 9.15 -14.21
CA TYR A 241 -4.35 8.01 -14.36
C TYR A 241 -4.67 7.33 -13.01
N THR A 242 -3.68 7.14 -12.14
CA THR A 242 -3.81 6.39 -10.88
C THR A 242 -4.25 7.24 -9.68
N THR A 243 -4.05 8.57 -9.75
CA THR A 243 -4.28 9.47 -8.61
C THR A 243 -5.01 10.77 -8.95
N ASP A 244 -5.37 10.97 -10.22
CA ASP A 244 -5.93 12.22 -10.77
C ASP A 244 -5.05 13.49 -10.62
N SER A 245 -3.80 13.34 -10.20
CA SER A 245 -2.86 14.44 -9.99
C SER A 245 -1.72 14.38 -10.99
N PHE A 246 -1.16 15.53 -11.36
CA PHE A 246 0.05 15.62 -12.20
C PHE A 246 1.34 15.82 -11.39
N ASN A 247 1.23 15.94 -10.06
CA ASN A 247 2.36 16.32 -9.21
C ASN A 247 3.13 15.10 -8.68
N THR A 248 3.91 14.46 -9.54
CA THR A 248 4.81 13.34 -9.20
C THR A 248 6.08 13.74 -8.45
N LEU A 249 6.37 15.03 -8.38
CA LEU A 249 7.62 15.54 -7.81
C LEU A 249 7.55 15.70 -6.30
N THR A 250 6.45 16.26 -5.78
CA THR A 250 6.38 16.69 -4.38
C THR A 250 5.34 15.95 -3.57
N LYS A 251 4.59 15.01 -4.15
CA LYS A 251 3.58 14.23 -3.44
C LYS A 251 3.76 12.74 -3.71
N GLY A 252 3.55 11.93 -2.68
CA GLY A 252 3.52 10.47 -2.82
C GLY A 252 2.21 9.98 -3.45
N ASP A 253 2.15 8.69 -3.79
CA ASP A 253 1.00 8.04 -4.42
C ASP A 253 -0.24 8.11 -3.54
N ALA A 254 -0.12 7.74 -2.26
CA ALA A 254 -1.26 7.74 -1.34
C ALA A 254 -1.82 9.16 -1.16
N GLN A 255 -0.97 10.17 -1.00
CA GLN A 255 -1.40 11.57 -0.83
C GLN A 255 -2.16 12.07 -2.06
N ARG A 256 -1.64 11.82 -3.27
CA ARG A 256 -2.32 12.20 -4.51
C ARG A 256 -3.63 11.45 -4.68
N ALA A 257 -3.65 10.14 -4.42
CA ALA A 257 -4.86 9.33 -4.57
C ALA A 257 -5.98 9.82 -3.65
N VAL A 258 -5.67 10.17 -2.40
CA VAL A 258 -6.64 10.78 -1.47
C VAL A 258 -7.17 12.10 -1.99
N GLU A 259 -6.30 12.99 -2.48
CA GLU A 259 -6.73 14.26 -3.09
C GLU A 259 -7.61 14.04 -4.32
N GLY A 260 -7.30 13.03 -5.14
CA GLY A 260 -8.11 12.63 -6.29
C GLY A 260 -9.49 12.11 -5.88
N VAL A 261 -9.58 11.28 -4.84
CA VAL A 261 -10.86 10.81 -4.29
C VAL A 261 -11.71 11.99 -3.80
N ILE A 262 -11.13 12.93 -3.04
CA ILE A 262 -11.86 14.11 -2.55
C ILE A 262 -12.38 14.95 -3.72
N ALA A 263 -11.53 15.23 -4.71
CA ALA A 263 -11.89 16.06 -5.86
C ALA A 263 -13.02 15.43 -6.69
N LEU A 264 -12.91 14.13 -7.00
CA LEU A 264 -13.91 13.41 -7.78
C LEU A 264 -15.22 13.22 -7.03
N ALA A 265 -15.17 12.89 -5.73
CA ALA A 265 -16.36 12.75 -4.90
C ALA A 265 -17.12 14.09 -4.77
N THR A 266 -16.39 15.21 -4.69
CA THR A 266 -16.99 16.55 -4.63
C THR A 266 -17.72 16.89 -5.93
N ALA A 267 -17.14 16.57 -7.08
CA ALA A 267 -17.77 16.78 -8.38
C ALA A 267 -19.04 15.93 -8.54
N GLN A 268 -18.97 14.64 -8.21
CA GLN A 268 -20.11 13.71 -8.29
C GLN A 268 -21.24 14.06 -7.32
N ARG A 269 -20.91 14.55 -6.12
CA ARG A 269 -21.90 15.09 -5.19
C ARG A 269 -22.65 16.29 -5.78
N GLY A 270 -21.95 17.19 -6.47
CA GLY A 270 -22.55 18.34 -7.16
C GLY A 270 -23.57 17.91 -8.21
N GLU A 271 -23.18 16.95 -9.06
CA GLU A 271 -24.05 16.37 -10.09
C GLU A 271 -25.28 15.67 -9.48
N HIS A 272 -25.10 14.90 -8.40
CA HIS A 272 -26.21 14.24 -7.70
C HIS A 272 -27.22 15.23 -7.12
N ASN A 273 -26.74 16.31 -6.49
CA ASN A 273 -27.60 17.34 -5.90
C ASN A 273 -28.37 18.10 -6.99
N GLU A 274 -27.76 18.37 -8.15
CA GLU A 274 -28.44 19.01 -9.27
C GLU A 274 -29.55 18.12 -9.87
N VAL A 275 -29.30 16.81 -10.02
CA VAL A 275 -30.31 15.86 -10.51
C VAL A 275 -31.48 15.72 -9.54
N GLU A 276 -31.23 15.67 -8.24
CA GLU A 276 -32.30 15.63 -7.23
C GLU A 276 -33.16 16.90 -7.26
N VAL A 277 -32.55 18.08 -7.37
CA VAL A 277 -33.27 19.36 -7.46
C VAL A 277 -34.14 19.44 -8.73
N ILE A 278 -33.61 19.01 -9.88
CA ILE A 278 -34.37 18.97 -11.13
C ILE A 278 -35.55 17.99 -11.04
N SER A 279 -35.34 16.81 -10.43
CA SER A 279 -36.39 15.80 -10.27
C SER A 279 -37.53 16.28 -9.35
N GLN A 280 -37.21 17.04 -8.29
CA GLN A 280 -38.20 17.63 -7.41
C GLN A 280 -38.98 18.75 -8.11
N GLN A 281 -38.31 19.60 -8.89
CA GLN A 281 -38.97 20.66 -9.67
C GLN A 281 -39.88 20.12 -10.78
N THR A 282 -39.49 19.04 -11.47
CA THR A 282 -40.34 18.40 -12.47
C THR A 282 -41.53 17.66 -11.87
N SER A 283 -41.39 17.08 -10.67
CA SER A 283 -42.52 16.47 -9.95
C SER A 283 -43.55 17.49 -9.46
N LEU A 284 -43.11 18.72 -9.16
CA LEU A 284 -43.98 19.83 -8.75
C LEU A 284 -44.72 20.49 -9.93
N HIS A 285 -44.15 20.46 -11.13
CA HIS A 285 -44.77 21.01 -12.35
C HIS A 285 -45.65 20.02 -13.14
N GLY A 286 -45.66 18.74 -12.76
CA GLY A 286 -46.52 17.71 -13.37
C GLY A 286 -47.90 17.53 -12.72
N LEU A 287 -48.29 18.43 -11.81
CA LEU A 287 -49.55 18.39 -11.06
C LEU A 287 -50.52 19.54 -11.38
N ASP A 288 -50.27 20.30 -12.46
CA ASP A 288 -51.20 21.31 -13.00
C ASP A 288 -51.95 20.81 -14.24
#